data_AF-A0A4Q3UGK3-F1
#
_entry.id   AF-A0A4Q3UGK3-F1
#
_cell.length_a   1.000
_cell.length_b   1.000
_cell.length_c   1.000
_cell.angle_alpha   90.00
_cell.angle_beta   90.00
_cell.angle_gamma   90.00
#
_symmetry.space_group_name_H-M   'P 1'
#
loop_
_entity.id
_entity.type
_entity.pdbx_description
1 polymer ?
#
loop_
_entity_poly.entity_id
_entity_poly.type
_entity_poly.pdbx_seq_one_letter_code
_entity_poly.pdbx_strand_id
1 'polypeptide(L)'
;LSPRPPLQVARLGEGVGGRGERARVVILTGPNMAGKSTYLRQAALIVLMVQIGSFVPAKRCRMGLCDRVFARIGAKDELALGQSTFMVEMVESANILNHATEKSLVILDEVGRGTSTYDGLAIAWAMVEHLAAIGAKTMFATHYHQLNALAGQVPGVANFRVAVEELGEDVVWTHRVLPGGTDRSYGIHVARMAGVPSAVLRRAQEVLSELEERPATPTPPPTKTLQLTLFEAEEPPVMEALREVDPNALTPLEALRLLDDWKRRFGR
;
A
#
# COMPACT_ATOMS: atom_id res chain seq x y z
N LEU A 1 -9.97 -27.05 19.74
CA LEU A 1 -10.26 -26.58 18.37
C LEU A 1 -11.58 -25.82 18.41
N SER A 2 -11.55 -24.53 18.76
CA SER A 2 -12.78 -23.72 18.85
C SER A 2 -13.39 -23.59 17.44
N PRO A 3 -14.69 -23.90 17.25
CA PRO A 3 -15.32 -23.87 15.94
C PRO A 3 -15.28 -22.43 15.41
N ARG A 4 -14.52 -22.23 14.33
CA ARG A 4 -14.40 -20.94 13.66
C ARG A 4 -15.80 -20.54 13.18
N PRO A 5 -16.28 -19.32 13.45
CA PRO A 5 -17.60 -18.92 13.00
C PRO A 5 -17.62 -19.01 11.46
N PRO A 6 -18.64 -19.65 10.86
CA PRO A 6 -18.79 -19.64 9.42
C PRO A 6 -18.86 -18.18 9.00
N LEU A 7 -18.06 -17.81 8.00
CA LEU A 7 -18.18 -16.51 7.36
C LEU A 7 -19.68 -16.30 7.12
N GLN A 8 -20.24 -15.24 7.70
CA GLN A 8 -21.31 -14.57 6.97
C GLN A 8 -20.64 -14.24 5.65
N VAL A 9 -20.91 -15.03 4.61
CA VAL A 9 -20.55 -14.70 3.24
C VAL A 9 -21.35 -13.44 2.94
N ALA A 10 -20.86 -12.34 3.48
CA ALA A 10 -21.23 -10.99 3.17
C ALA A 10 -20.71 -10.85 1.76
N ARG A 11 -21.56 -11.29 0.84
CA ARG A 11 -21.70 -10.75 -0.51
C ARG A 11 -20.33 -10.30 -1.03
N LEU A 12 -19.52 -11.23 -1.54
CA LEU A 12 -18.24 -10.92 -2.18
C LEU A 12 -18.52 -9.84 -3.24
N GLY A 13 -18.18 -8.59 -2.91
CA GLY A 13 -18.48 -7.42 -3.73
C GLY A 13 -19.80 -6.67 -3.44
N GLU A 14 -20.38 -6.74 -2.25
CA GLU A 14 -21.45 -5.81 -1.82
C GLU A 14 -21.11 -5.13 -0.48
N GLY A 15 -19.89 -4.60 -0.38
CA GLY A 15 -19.69 -3.42 0.46
C GLY A 15 -20.39 -2.23 -0.21
N VAL A 16 -21.11 -1.42 0.55
CA VAL A 16 -21.58 -0.13 0.05
C VAL A 16 -20.34 0.73 -0.13
N GLY A 17 -19.94 0.97 -1.38
CA GLY A 17 -18.85 1.90 -1.68
C GLY A 17 -19.24 3.32 -1.24
N GLY A 18 -18.27 4.22 -1.12
CA GLY A 18 -18.49 5.61 -0.69
C GLY A 18 -19.50 6.43 -1.51
N ARG A 19 -20.02 5.88 -2.62
CA ARG A 19 -21.02 6.50 -3.52
C ARG A 19 -22.24 5.62 -3.84
N GLY A 20 -22.53 4.57 -3.06
CA GLY A 20 -23.72 3.73 -3.28
C GLY A 20 -23.60 2.67 -4.39
N GLU A 21 -22.44 2.59 -5.06
CA GLU A 21 -22.09 1.50 -5.97
C GLU A 21 -21.60 0.26 -5.21
N ARG A 22 -21.84 -0.92 -5.78
CA ARG A 22 -21.33 -2.19 -5.23
C ARG A 22 -19.81 -2.22 -5.34
N ALA A 23 -19.12 -2.32 -4.20
CA ALA A 23 -17.67 -2.43 -4.17
C ALA A 23 -17.20 -3.66 -4.97
N ARG A 24 -16.27 -3.47 -5.91
CA ARG A 24 -15.62 -4.54 -6.68
C ARG A 24 -14.23 -4.84 -6.13
N VAL A 25 -13.55 -3.84 -5.58
CA VAL A 25 -12.23 -3.98 -4.98
C VAL A 25 -12.32 -3.74 -3.47
N VAL A 26 -11.79 -4.68 -2.70
CA VAL A 26 -11.71 -4.62 -1.24
C VAL A 26 -10.25 -4.50 -0.84
N ILE A 27 -9.91 -3.39 -0.17
CA ILE A 27 -8.61 -3.20 0.48
C ILE A 27 -8.75 -3.67 1.93
N LEU A 28 -8.02 -4.73 2.29
CA LEU A 28 -8.03 -5.33 3.62
C LEU A 28 -6.76 -4.97 4.38
N THR A 29 -6.90 -4.10 5.37
CA THR A 29 -5.81 -3.70 6.26
C THR A 29 -5.90 -4.40 7.63
N GLY A 30 -4.77 -4.44 8.34
CA GLY A 30 -4.68 -5.02 9.68
C GLY A 30 -3.40 -5.83 9.90
N PRO A 31 -3.13 -6.28 11.13
CA PRO A 31 -1.86 -6.91 11.47
C PRO A 31 -1.65 -8.27 10.77
N ASN A 32 -0.38 -8.70 10.63
CA ASN A 32 0.01 -9.95 9.94
C ASN A 32 -0.67 -11.21 10.51
N MET A 33 -0.90 -11.23 11.82
CA MET A 33 -1.51 -12.37 12.51
C MET A 33 -3.04 -12.31 12.59
N ALA A 34 -3.67 -11.28 12.00
CA ALA A 34 -5.12 -11.09 12.11
C ALA A 34 -5.92 -12.09 11.26
N GLY A 35 -5.28 -12.81 10.34
CA GLY A 35 -5.92 -13.81 9.47
C GLY A 35 -6.34 -13.29 8.09
N LYS A 36 -5.74 -12.19 7.61
CA LYS A 36 -6.00 -11.63 6.27
C LYS A 36 -5.83 -12.68 5.16
N SER A 37 -4.68 -13.35 5.10
CA SER A 37 -4.39 -14.40 4.11
C SER A 37 -5.32 -15.60 4.21
N THR A 38 -5.80 -15.92 5.42
CA THR A 38 -6.81 -16.98 5.62
C THR A 38 -8.16 -16.56 5.06
N TYR A 39 -8.57 -15.31 5.29
CA TYR A 39 -9.81 -14.75 4.75
C TYR A 39 -9.79 -14.72 3.22
N LEU A 40 -8.68 -14.28 2.62
CA LEU A 40 -8.46 -14.30 1.18
C LEU A 40 -8.56 -15.72 0.58
N ARG A 41 -7.80 -16.67 1.14
CA ARG A 41 -7.84 -18.08 0.69
C ARG A 41 -9.21 -18.70 0.82
N GLN A 42 -9.93 -18.40 1.91
CA GLN A 42 -11.29 -18.90 2.10
C GLN A 42 -12.23 -18.40 1.02
N ALA A 43 -12.14 -17.13 0.61
CA ALA A 43 -12.93 -16.60 -0.49
C ALA A 43 -12.64 -17.35 -1.80
N ALA A 44 -11.36 -17.55 -2.14
CA ALA A 44 -10.95 -18.32 -3.31
C ALA A 44 -11.52 -19.74 -3.33
N LEU A 45 -11.42 -20.45 -2.19
CA LEU A 45 -11.90 -21.82 -2.07
C LEU A 45 -13.42 -21.88 -2.19
N ILE A 46 -14.16 -20.94 -1.62
CA ILE A 46 -15.62 -20.88 -1.77
C ILE A 46 -16.01 -20.72 -3.25
N VAL A 47 -15.31 -19.88 -4.02
CA VAL A 47 -15.54 -19.75 -5.47
C VAL A 47 -15.40 -21.08 -6.19
N LEU A 48 -14.29 -21.77 -5.94
CA LEU A 48 -14.01 -23.07 -6.56
C LEU A 48 -15.07 -24.10 -6.16
N MET A 49 -15.40 -24.18 -4.87
CA MET A 49 -16.43 -25.10 -4.36
C MET A 49 -17.80 -24.87 -4.99
N VAL A 50 -18.23 -23.60 -5.16
CA VAL A 50 -19.48 -23.28 -5.87
C VAL A 50 -19.42 -23.77 -7.31
N GLN A 51 -18.33 -23.52 -8.03
CA GLN A 51 -18.22 -23.84 -9.45
C GLN A 51 -18.01 -25.32 -9.77
N ILE A 52 -17.54 -26.13 -8.81
CA ILE A 52 -17.54 -27.60 -8.91
C ILE A 52 -18.88 -28.24 -8.49
N GLY A 53 -19.86 -27.44 -8.05
CA GLY A 53 -21.17 -27.93 -7.61
C GLY A 53 -21.18 -28.50 -6.18
N SER A 54 -20.23 -28.13 -5.34
CA SER A 54 -20.14 -28.59 -3.95
C SER A 54 -20.85 -27.65 -2.97
N PHE A 55 -21.31 -28.19 -1.83
CA PHE A 55 -21.74 -27.36 -0.70
C PHE A 55 -20.56 -26.56 -0.16
N VAL A 56 -20.81 -25.33 0.29
CA VAL A 56 -19.78 -24.42 0.81
C VAL A 56 -19.89 -24.23 2.32
N PRO A 57 -18.77 -23.92 3.02
CA PRO A 57 -18.75 -23.70 4.46
C PRO A 57 -19.31 -22.32 4.83
N ALA A 58 -20.60 -22.10 4.57
CA ALA A 58 -21.30 -20.84 4.83
C ALA A 58 -22.77 -21.09 5.23
N LYS A 59 -23.35 -20.19 6.03
CA LYS A 59 -24.78 -20.26 6.37
C LYS A 59 -25.69 -20.06 5.14
N ARG A 60 -25.26 -19.17 4.23
CA ARG A 60 -25.88 -18.88 2.92
C ARG A 60 -24.78 -18.39 1.98
N CYS A 61 -24.86 -18.69 0.69
CA CYS A 61 -23.92 -18.20 -0.31
C CYS A 61 -24.68 -17.78 -1.57
N ARG A 62 -24.45 -16.55 -2.04
CA ARG A 62 -24.92 -16.08 -3.35
C ARG A 62 -23.72 -15.50 -4.07
N MET A 63 -23.40 -16.05 -5.23
CA MET A 63 -22.23 -15.69 -5.99
C MET A 63 -22.52 -15.78 -7.48
N GLY A 64 -22.01 -14.82 -8.26
CA GLY A 64 -21.98 -14.92 -9.71
C GLY A 64 -20.71 -15.65 -10.18
N LEU A 65 -20.81 -16.39 -11.28
CA LEU A 65 -19.71 -17.17 -11.85
C LEU A 65 -18.47 -16.30 -12.11
N CYS A 66 -17.31 -16.89 -11.87
CA CYS A 66 -16.00 -16.35 -12.20
C CYS A 66 -15.40 -17.11 -13.38
N ASP A 67 -14.83 -16.37 -14.34
CA ASP A 67 -14.12 -16.97 -15.46
C ASP A 67 -12.78 -17.56 -15.00
N ARG A 68 -12.05 -16.82 -14.16
CA ARG A 68 -10.75 -17.19 -13.61
C ARG A 68 -10.59 -16.70 -12.17
N VAL A 69 -9.81 -17.44 -11.38
CA VAL A 69 -9.35 -17.04 -10.05
C VAL A 69 -7.84 -16.82 -10.13
N PHE A 70 -7.42 -15.57 -9.98
CA PHE A 70 -6.03 -15.17 -9.87
C PHE A 70 -5.66 -15.02 -8.41
N ALA A 71 -4.51 -15.54 -8.01
CA ALA A 71 -4.02 -15.41 -6.64
C ALA A 71 -2.52 -15.15 -6.65
N ARG A 72 -2.13 -13.99 -6.14
CA ARG A 72 -0.78 -13.70 -5.66
C ARG A 72 -0.84 -13.73 -4.14
N ILE A 73 -0.49 -14.87 -3.56
CA ILE A 73 -0.42 -15.06 -2.11
C ILE A 73 1.03 -15.37 -1.79
N GLY A 74 1.67 -14.54 -0.95
CA GLY A 74 3.08 -14.69 -0.61
C GLY A 74 3.40 -16.13 -0.19
N ALA A 75 4.23 -16.80 -0.99
CA ALA A 75 4.86 -18.05 -0.60
C ALA A 75 6.05 -17.69 0.28
N LYS A 76 6.11 -18.27 1.49
CA LYS A 76 7.39 -18.38 2.19
C LYS A 76 8.26 -19.31 1.34
N ASP A 77 9.39 -18.79 0.91
CA ASP A 77 10.54 -19.57 0.46
C ASP A 77 10.34 -20.39 -0.82
N GLU A 78 10.19 -19.71 -1.96
CA GLU A 78 10.69 -20.24 -3.23
C GLU A 78 11.83 -19.35 -3.74
N LEU A 79 13.03 -19.59 -3.18
CA LEU A 79 14.29 -19.19 -3.81
C LEU A 79 14.49 -20.06 -5.06
N ALA A 80 13.77 -19.76 -6.13
CA ALA A 80 13.93 -20.43 -7.42
C ALA A 80 14.93 -19.68 -8.31
N LEU A 81 16.02 -20.38 -8.67
CA LEU A 81 16.78 -20.24 -9.93
C LEU A 81 17.40 -18.87 -10.28
N GLY A 82 17.78 -18.06 -9.29
CA GLY A 82 18.63 -16.88 -9.52
C GLY A 82 17.91 -15.62 -9.99
N GLN A 83 16.58 -15.57 -9.91
CA GLN A 83 15.81 -14.34 -10.06
C GLN A 83 15.53 -13.68 -8.70
N SER A 84 15.48 -12.34 -8.68
CA SER A 84 15.02 -11.60 -7.49
C SER A 84 13.60 -12.03 -7.15
N THR A 85 13.31 -12.27 -5.86
CA THR A 85 11.96 -12.59 -5.37
C THR A 85 10.94 -11.52 -5.79
N PHE A 86 11.38 -10.26 -5.90
CA PHE A 86 10.57 -9.18 -6.40
C PHE A 86 10.28 -9.29 -7.91
N MET A 87 11.24 -9.75 -8.73
CA MET A 87 11.00 -9.96 -10.16
C MET A 87 9.92 -11.03 -10.38
N VAL A 88 9.99 -12.15 -9.65
CA VAL A 88 8.97 -13.21 -9.71
C VAL A 88 7.60 -12.65 -9.33
N GLU A 89 7.54 -11.87 -8.27
CA GLU A 89 6.32 -11.17 -7.84
C GLU A 89 5.76 -10.24 -8.93
N MET A 90 6.62 -9.51 -9.64
CA MET A 90 6.21 -8.62 -10.73
C MET A 90 5.75 -9.39 -11.97
N VAL A 91 6.38 -10.52 -12.31
CA VAL A 91 5.94 -11.38 -13.41
C VAL A 91 4.56 -11.98 -13.11
N GLU A 92 4.34 -12.46 -11.88
CA GLU A 92 3.03 -12.95 -11.45
C GLU A 92 1.99 -11.83 -11.47
N SER A 93 2.32 -10.65 -10.97
CA SER A 93 1.43 -9.48 -10.99
C SER A 93 1.09 -9.07 -12.43
N ALA A 94 2.07 -9.03 -13.33
CA ALA A 94 1.84 -8.73 -14.75
C ALA A 94 0.92 -9.78 -15.40
N ASN A 95 1.11 -11.06 -15.09
CA ASN A 95 0.23 -12.12 -15.59
C ASN A 95 -1.23 -11.92 -15.14
N ILE A 96 -1.45 -11.49 -13.89
CA ILE A 96 -2.78 -11.19 -13.38
C ILE A 96 -3.38 -10.01 -14.14
N LEU A 97 -2.66 -8.88 -14.21
CA LEU A 97 -3.18 -7.63 -14.79
C LEU A 97 -3.47 -7.77 -16.28
N ASN A 98 -2.64 -8.49 -17.03
CA ASN A 98 -2.81 -8.69 -18.48
C ASN A 98 -3.99 -9.62 -18.84
N HIS A 99 -4.47 -10.42 -17.89
CA HIS A 99 -5.44 -11.48 -18.18
C HIS A 99 -6.75 -11.38 -17.41
N ALA A 100 -6.81 -10.58 -16.33
CA ALA A 100 -8.01 -10.38 -15.54
C ALA A 100 -9.12 -9.72 -16.36
N THR A 101 -10.36 -10.16 -16.14
CA THR A 101 -11.58 -9.59 -16.74
C THR A 101 -12.52 -9.11 -15.64
N GLU A 102 -13.59 -8.41 -16.03
CA GLU A 102 -14.67 -8.01 -15.11
C GLU A 102 -15.34 -9.18 -14.37
N LYS A 103 -15.19 -10.42 -14.88
CA LYS A 103 -15.73 -11.65 -14.29
C LYS A 103 -14.72 -12.36 -13.40
N SER A 104 -13.46 -11.96 -13.41
CA SER A 104 -12.39 -12.62 -12.65
C SER A 104 -12.47 -12.29 -11.17
N LEU A 105 -12.02 -13.24 -10.34
CA LEU A 105 -11.66 -12.99 -8.95
C LEU A 105 -10.14 -12.82 -8.88
N VAL A 106 -9.67 -11.73 -8.30
CA VAL A 106 -8.25 -11.44 -8.08
C VAL A 106 -7.98 -11.34 -6.58
N ILE A 107 -6.97 -12.07 -6.12
CA ILE A 107 -6.50 -12.07 -4.74
C ILE A 107 -5.05 -11.61 -4.73
N LEU A 108 -4.79 -10.51 -4.02
CA LEU A 108 -3.46 -9.97 -3.82
C LEU A 108 -3.16 -9.97 -2.31
N ASP A 109 -2.06 -10.59 -1.93
CA ASP A 109 -1.58 -10.58 -0.55
C ASP A 109 -0.16 -10.03 -0.55
N GLU A 110 0.01 -8.87 0.09
CA GLU A 110 1.31 -8.33 0.44
C GLU A 110 2.20 -7.89 -0.75
N VAL A 111 1.61 -7.61 -1.92
CA VAL A 111 2.33 -7.11 -3.12
C VAL A 111 3.02 -5.78 -2.84
N GLY A 112 4.25 -5.62 -3.32
CA GLY A 112 5.11 -4.44 -3.25
C GLY A 112 6.21 -4.50 -2.18
N ARG A 113 6.30 -5.57 -1.38
CA ARG A 113 7.23 -5.59 -0.23
C ARG A 113 8.68 -5.89 -0.54
N GLY A 114 8.96 -6.49 -1.69
CA GLY A 114 10.33 -6.86 -2.07
C GLY A 114 11.18 -5.69 -2.59
N THR A 115 10.69 -4.45 -2.54
CA THR A 115 11.34 -3.26 -3.09
C THR A 115 11.28 -2.07 -2.12
N SER A 116 11.73 -0.89 -2.55
CA SER A 116 11.62 0.34 -1.78
C SER A 116 10.16 0.60 -1.37
N THR A 117 9.95 1.14 -0.16
CA THR A 117 8.60 1.35 0.37
C THR A 117 7.74 2.22 -0.55
N TYR A 118 8.35 3.24 -1.18
CA TYR A 118 7.66 4.14 -2.10
C TYR A 118 7.34 3.48 -3.44
N ASP A 119 8.26 2.73 -4.03
CA ASP A 119 8.00 2.02 -5.28
C ASP A 119 6.92 0.95 -5.09
N GLY A 120 7.01 0.19 -3.99
CA GLY A 120 6.04 -0.83 -3.64
C GLY A 120 4.63 -0.26 -3.44
N LEU A 121 4.52 0.87 -2.74
CA LEU A 121 3.27 1.60 -2.57
C LEU A 121 2.72 2.09 -3.92
N ALA A 122 3.55 2.71 -4.75
CA ALA A 122 3.14 3.27 -6.04
C ALA A 122 2.63 2.18 -7.00
N ILE A 123 3.34 1.05 -7.06
CA ILE A 123 2.92 -0.11 -7.87
C ILE A 123 1.59 -0.66 -7.34
N ALA A 124 1.49 -0.91 -6.02
CA ALA A 124 0.26 -1.42 -5.41
C ALA A 124 -0.95 -0.50 -5.64
N TRP A 125 -0.72 0.82 -5.59
CA TRP A 125 -1.73 1.83 -5.88
C TRP A 125 -2.23 1.74 -7.31
N ALA A 126 -1.32 1.76 -8.29
CA ALA A 126 -1.65 1.66 -9.71
C ALA A 126 -2.36 0.34 -10.04
N MET A 127 -1.98 -0.76 -9.39
CA MET A 127 -2.65 -2.06 -9.54
C MET A 127 -4.12 -2.00 -9.10
N VAL A 128 -4.42 -1.35 -7.97
CA VAL A 128 -5.81 -1.19 -7.48
C VAL A 128 -6.64 -0.38 -8.47
N GLU A 129 -6.11 0.75 -8.94
CA GLU A 129 -6.79 1.60 -9.91
C GLU A 129 -7.09 0.83 -11.20
N HIS A 130 -6.10 0.08 -11.71
CA HIS A 130 -6.26 -0.72 -12.92
C HIS A 130 -7.33 -1.82 -12.77
N LEU A 131 -7.29 -2.58 -11.67
CA LEU A 131 -8.26 -3.66 -11.41
C LEU A 131 -9.67 -3.11 -11.16
N ALA A 132 -9.79 -1.95 -10.54
CA ALA A 132 -11.06 -1.25 -10.38
C ALA A 132 -11.63 -0.81 -11.74
N ALA A 133 -10.79 -0.28 -12.63
CA ALA A 133 -11.19 0.11 -13.98
C ALA A 133 -11.65 -1.08 -14.85
N ILE A 134 -11.02 -2.25 -14.70
CA ILE A 134 -11.48 -3.51 -15.32
C ILE A 134 -12.83 -3.96 -14.76
N GLY A 135 -13.17 -3.58 -13.52
CA GLY A 135 -14.34 -4.07 -12.80
C GLY A 135 -14.17 -5.48 -12.22
N ALA A 136 -12.93 -5.97 -12.13
CA ALA A 136 -12.60 -7.28 -11.58
C ALA A 136 -12.91 -7.34 -10.09
N LYS A 137 -13.47 -8.46 -9.61
CA LYS A 137 -13.68 -8.68 -8.17
C LYS A 137 -12.31 -8.86 -7.53
N THR A 138 -11.89 -7.95 -6.68
CA THR A 138 -10.52 -7.96 -6.14
C THR A 138 -10.53 -7.90 -4.62
N MET A 139 -9.68 -8.69 -4.00
CA MET A 139 -9.38 -8.61 -2.57
C MET A 139 -7.88 -8.41 -2.40
N PHE A 140 -7.48 -7.27 -1.82
CA PHE A 140 -6.09 -6.92 -1.62
C PHE A 140 -5.80 -6.78 -0.12
N ALA A 141 -5.09 -7.74 0.47
CA ALA A 141 -4.52 -7.60 1.80
C ALA A 141 -3.17 -6.87 1.76
N THR A 142 -3.05 -5.78 2.52
CA THR A 142 -1.88 -4.90 2.47
C THR A 142 -1.54 -4.31 3.84
N HIS A 143 -0.31 -3.79 3.95
CA HIS A 143 0.17 -2.99 5.09
C HIS A 143 0.33 -1.51 4.72
N TYR A 144 0.17 -1.18 3.44
CA TYR A 144 0.11 0.18 2.98
C TYR A 144 -1.23 0.81 3.38
N HIS A 145 -1.29 1.38 4.57
CA HIS A 145 -2.46 2.10 5.06
C HIS A 145 -2.80 3.32 4.18
N GLN A 146 -1.82 3.86 3.44
CA GLN A 146 -2.02 4.91 2.44
C GLN A 146 -3.03 4.49 1.36
N LEU A 147 -3.11 3.20 1.01
CA LEU A 147 -4.09 2.70 0.04
C LEU A 147 -5.54 2.89 0.52
N ASN A 148 -5.78 3.09 1.83
CA ASN A 148 -7.12 3.39 2.32
C ASN A 148 -7.72 4.66 1.67
N ALA A 149 -6.89 5.60 1.21
CA ALA A 149 -7.36 6.80 0.53
C ALA A 149 -8.13 6.49 -0.78
N LEU A 150 -7.83 5.35 -1.44
CA LEU A 150 -8.45 4.95 -2.70
C LEU A 150 -9.96 4.74 -2.59
N ALA A 151 -10.48 4.33 -1.44
CA ALA A 151 -11.93 4.15 -1.25
C ALA A 151 -12.73 5.46 -1.39
N GLY A 152 -12.09 6.62 -1.20
CA GLY A 152 -12.68 7.94 -1.43
C GLY A 152 -12.46 8.50 -2.83
N GLN A 153 -11.53 7.92 -3.59
CA GLN A 153 -11.06 8.47 -4.87
C GLN A 153 -11.50 7.65 -6.07
N VAL A 154 -11.53 6.32 -5.92
CA VAL A 154 -11.81 5.38 -7.01
C VAL A 154 -13.18 4.70 -6.77
N PRO A 155 -14.14 4.87 -7.70
CA PRO A 155 -15.43 4.19 -7.63
C PRO A 155 -15.27 2.67 -7.55
N GLY A 156 -16.11 2.01 -6.74
CA GLY A 156 -16.04 0.57 -6.55
C GLY A 156 -14.92 0.06 -5.64
N VAL A 157 -14.09 0.93 -5.05
CA VAL A 157 -13.12 0.56 -4.00
C VAL A 157 -13.72 0.74 -2.61
N ALA A 158 -13.51 -0.23 -1.71
CA ALA A 158 -13.94 -0.14 -0.32
C ALA A 158 -12.86 -0.66 0.64
N ASN A 159 -12.75 0.00 1.79
CA ASN A 159 -11.83 -0.40 2.85
C ASN A 159 -12.50 -1.34 3.84
N PHE A 160 -11.76 -2.36 4.23
CA PHE A 160 -12.09 -3.26 5.31
C PHE A 160 -10.85 -3.47 6.20
N ARG A 161 -11.10 -3.81 7.45
CA ARG A 161 -10.06 -4.10 8.42
C ARG A 161 -10.40 -5.34 9.22
N VAL A 162 -9.37 -6.05 9.67
CA VAL A 162 -9.56 -7.07 10.69
C VAL A 162 -9.61 -6.40 12.06
N ALA A 163 -10.68 -6.66 12.81
CA ALA A 163 -10.90 -6.08 14.13
C ALA A 163 -9.96 -6.63 15.18
N VAL A 164 -9.42 -5.71 15.95
CA VAL A 164 -8.46 -5.93 17.03
C VAL A 164 -9.06 -5.35 18.31
N GLU A 165 -9.04 -6.11 19.39
CA GLU A 165 -9.51 -5.68 20.71
C GLU A 165 -8.31 -5.49 21.64
N GLU A 166 -8.14 -4.30 22.20
CA GLU A 166 -7.10 -3.98 23.19
C GLU A 166 -7.63 -4.30 24.60
N LEU A 167 -6.89 -5.10 25.36
CA LEU A 167 -7.23 -5.52 26.71
C LEU A 167 -6.07 -5.17 27.65
N GLY A 168 -6.03 -3.93 28.13
CA GLY A 168 -4.89 -3.41 28.89
C GLY A 168 -3.66 -3.24 27.99
N GLU A 169 -2.56 -3.93 28.31
CA GLU A 169 -1.36 -3.97 27.46
C GLU A 169 -1.39 -5.11 26.41
N ASP A 170 -2.36 -6.02 26.52
CA ASP A 170 -2.52 -7.14 25.62
C ASP A 170 -3.47 -6.79 24.48
N VAL A 171 -3.33 -7.52 23.38
CA VAL A 171 -4.16 -7.29 22.22
C VAL A 171 -4.65 -8.61 21.62
N VAL A 172 -5.96 -8.70 21.39
CA VAL A 172 -6.68 -9.92 21.03
C VAL A 172 -7.22 -9.82 19.61
N TRP A 173 -6.89 -10.80 18.77
CA TRP A 173 -7.30 -10.84 17.37
C TRP A 173 -8.68 -11.47 17.27
N THR A 174 -9.69 -10.67 16.93
CA THR A 174 -11.07 -11.18 16.89
C THR A 174 -11.36 -11.99 15.62
N HIS A 175 -10.47 -11.92 14.62
CA HIS A 175 -10.65 -12.48 13.27
C HIS A 175 -11.92 -12.00 12.55
N ARG A 176 -12.57 -10.93 13.03
CA ARG A 176 -13.74 -10.34 12.39
C ARG A 176 -13.31 -9.29 11.38
N VAL A 177 -13.82 -9.38 10.15
CA VAL A 177 -13.62 -8.35 9.13
C VAL A 177 -14.74 -7.31 9.24
N LEU A 178 -14.37 -6.05 9.45
CA LEU A 178 -15.28 -4.91 9.60
C LEU A 178 -15.04 -3.87 8.50
N PRO A 179 -16.05 -3.08 8.10
CA PRO A 179 -15.87 -1.97 7.18
C PRO A 179 -14.95 -0.89 7.78
N GLY A 180 -14.24 -0.18 6.90
CA GLY A 180 -13.28 0.88 7.24
C GLY A 180 -11.82 0.42 7.18
N GLY A 181 -10.91 1.38 7.06
CA GLY A 181 -9.47 1.15 7.10
C GLY A 181 -8.89 1.24 8.52
N THR A 182 -7.63 0.86 8.66
CA THR A 182 -6.80 1.16 9.84
C THR A 182 -5.43 1.67 9.40
N ASP A 183 -4.90 2.62 10.15
CA ASP A 183 -3.53 3.15 10.10
C ASP A 183 -2.65 2.59 11.23
N ARG A 184 -3.28 2.06 12.29
CA ARG A 184 -2.57 1.47 13.43
C ARG A 184 -1.74 0.24 13.05
N SER A 185 -0.48 0.28 13.49
CA SER A 185 0.47 -0.84 13.40
C SER A 185 0.72 -1.45 14.78
N TYR A 186 0.58 -2.76 14.90
CA TYR A 186 0.73 -3.48 16.18
C TYR A 186 2.08 -4.20 16.32
N GLY A 187 3.12 -3.72 15.63
CA GLY A 187 4.43 -4.39 15.57
C GLY A 187 5.08 -4.58 16.94
N ILE A 188 5.12 -3.52 17.76
CA ILE A 188 5.69 -3.55 19.12
C ILE A 188 4.88 -4.49 20.04
N HIS A 189 3.55 -4.51 19.91
CA HIS A 189 2.68 -5.43 20.66
C HIS A 189 2.96 -6.90 20.29
N VAL A 190 3.17 -7.19 19.01
CA VAL A 190 3.56 -8.54 18.56
C VAL A 190 4.93 -8.93 19.11
N ALA A 191 5.89 -8.00 19.15
CA ALA A 191 7.19 -8.23 19.77
C ALA A 191 7.07 -8.55 21.27
N ARG A 192 6.19 -7.85 21.99
CA ARG A 192 5.89 -8.14 23.40
C ARG A 192 5.35 -9.55 23.62
N MET A 193 4.36 -9.96 22.83
CA MET A 193 3.81 -11.32 22.89
C MET A 193 4.86 -12.40 22.55
N ALA A 194 5.83 -12.07 21.69
CA ALA A 194 6.95 -12.95 21.37
C ALA A 194 8.01 -13.04 22.48
N GLY A 195 7.84 -12.29 23.59
CA GLY A 195 8.78 -12.29 24.72
C GLY A 195 10.02 -11.43 24.50
N VAL A 196 9.97 -10.45 23.58
CA VAL A 196 11.08 -9.50 23.40
C VAL A 196 11.33 -8.74 24.71
N PRO A 197 12.59 -8.60 25.17
CA PRO A 197 12.90 -7.98 26.45
C PRO A 197 12.32 -6.57 26.61
N SER A 198 11.82 -6.26 27.81
CA SER A 198 11.16 -4.97 28.09
C SER A 198 12.03 -3.75 27.78
N ALA A 199 13.36 -3.86 27.96
CA ALA A 199 14.29 -2.78 27.62
C ALA A 199 14.31 -2.48 26.11
N VAL A 200 14.23 -3.52 25.27
CA VAL A 200 14.15 -3.38 23.81
C VAL A 200 12.80 -2.79 23.40
N LEU A 201 11.70 -3.27 24.00
CA LEU A 201 10.36 -2.74 23.72
C LEU A 201 10.24 -1.25 24.07
N ARG A 202 10.78 -0.82 25.22
CA ARG A 202 10.82 0.60 25.61
C ARG A 202 11.60 1.42 24.59
N ARG A 203 12.81 0.98 24.21
CA ARG A 203 13.60 1.70 23.22
C ARG A 203 12.92 1.73 21.84
N ALA A 204 12.29 0.64 21.43
CA ALA A 204 11.54 0.60 20.18
C ALA A 204 10.37 1.59 20.18
N GLN A 205 9.69 1.75 21.32
CA GLN A 205 8.60 2.72 21.47
C GLN A 205 9.11 4.16 21.40
N GLU A 206 10.24 4.47 22.06
CA GLU A 206 10.90 5.78 21.96
C GLU A 206 11.28 6.11 20.51
N VAL A 207 11.96 5.17 19.83
CA VAL A 207 12.35 5.34 18.42
C VAL A 207 11.14 5.51 17.51
N LEU A 208 10.06 4.76 17.74
CA LEU A 208 8.83 4.90 16.96
C LEU A 208 8.24 6.31 17.14
N SER A 209 8.17 6.80 18.38
CA SER A 209 7.70 8.16 18.66
C SER A 209 8.59 9.22 18.01
N GLU A 210 9.92 9.07 18.04
CA GLU A 210 10.86 9.96 17.34
C GLU A 210 10.65 9.97 15.80
N LEU A 211 10.30 8.81 15.22
CA LEU A 211 10.03 8.66 13.79
C LEU A 211 8.64 9.20 13.38
N GLU A 212 7.66 9.13 14.27
CA GLU A 212 6.32 9.68 14.06
C GLU A 212 6.29 11.22 14.25
N GLU A 213 7.09 11.74 15.19
CA GLU A 213 7.24 13.18 15.44
C GLU A 213 8.07 13.90 14.37
N ARG A 214 8.94 13.18 13.67
CA ARG A 214 9.51 13.66 12.42
C ARG A 214 8.46 13.49 11.34
N PRO A 215 7.79 14.55 10.87
CA PRO A 215 6.93 14.38 9.71
C PRO A 215 7.83 13.94 8.56
N ALA A 216 7.65 12.70 8.10
CA ALA A 216 7.73 12.48 6.68
C ALA A 216 6.69 13.44 6.11
N THR A 217 7.13 14.52 5.48
CA THR A 217 6.31 15.34 4.60
C THR A 217 6.24 14.62 3.26
N PRO A 218 5.14 13.92 2.93
CA PRO A 218 4.70 13.79 1.56
C PRO A 218 3.78 14.99 1.28
N THR A 219 4.30 15.98 0.58
CA THR A 219 3.43 16.87 -0.20
C THR A 219 2.91 16.05 -1.39
N PRO A 220 1.61 15.78 -1.53
CA PRO A 220 1.06 15.34 -2.81
C PRO A 220 1.15 16.52 -3.79
N PRO A 221 1.58 16.31 -5.05
CA PRO A 221 1.43 17.34 -6.06
C PRO A 221 -0.08 17.56 -6.29
N PRO A 222 -0.59 18.81 -6.27
CA PRO A 222 -1.92 19.06 -6.78
C PRO A 222 -1.89 18.79 -8.30
N THR A 223 -2.88 18.06 -8.79
CA THR A 223 -3.24 18.01 -10.22
C THR A 223 -3.41 19.44 -10.73
N LYS A 224 -2.34 20.01 -11.29
CA LYS A 224 -2.45 20.94 -12.41
C LYS A 224 -2.44 20.07 -13.67
N THR A 225 -3.58 20.05 -14.34
CA THR A 225 -3.63 19.98 -15.80
C THR A 225 -2.42 20.70 -16.37
N LEU A 226 -1.50 19.93 -16.96
CA LEU A 226 -0.38 20.35 -17.80
C LEU A 226 -0.12 21.87 -17.81
N GLN A 227 0.66 22.34 -16.85
CA GLN A 227 1.42 23.58 -16.99
C GLN A 227 2.83 23.36 -16.45
N LEU A 228 3.74 23.16 -17.40
CA LEU A 228 5.19 23.34 -17.46
C LEU A 228 5.83 24.38 -16.50
N THR A 229 5.59 24.37 -15.18
CA THR A 229 6.19 25.36 -14.25
C THR A 229 6.45 24.84 -12.83
N LEU A 230 6.82 23.56 -12.64
CA LEU A 230 7.14 23.03 -11.29
C LEU A 230 8.53 22.40 -11.13
N PHE A 231 9.45 22.68 -12.06
CA PHE A 231 10.90 22.49 -11.89
C PHE A 231 11.62 23.85 -12.03
N GLU A 232 11.29 24.80 -11.17
CA GLU A 232 12.15 25.95 -10.92
C GLU A 232 12.46 25.93 -9.43
N ALA A 233 13.57 25.27 -9.07
CA ALA A 233 14.35 25.83 -8.00
C ALA A 233 14.70 27.24 -8.48
N GLU A 234 14.25 28.29 -7.78
CA GLU A 234 14.73 29.64 -8.08
C GLU A 234 16.24 29.56 -8.14
N GLU A 235 16.81 29.84 -9.32
CA GLU A 235 18.24 29.76 -9.51
C GLU A 235 18.88 30.71 -8.49
N PRO A 236 19.90 30.27 -7.73
CA PRO A 236 20.57 31.14 -6.78
C PRO A 236 20.99 32.42 -7.51
N PRO A 237 20.73 33.63 -6.98
CA PRO A 237 20.99 34.88 -7.69
C PRO A 237 22.47 35.08 -8.11
N VAL A 238 23.39 34.29 -7.54
CA VAL A 238 24.78 34.20 -7.98
C VAL A 238 24.95 33.53 -9.35
N MET A 239 24.06 32.60 -9.73
CA MET A 239 24.08 31.90 -11.02
C MET A 239 23.67 32.82 -12.17
N GLU A 240 22.70 33.72 -11.93
CA GLU A 240 22.37 34.79 -12.89
C GLU A 240 23.53 35.77 -13.04
N ALA A 241 24.08 36.25 -11.92
CA ALA A 241 25.23 37.16 -11.93
C ALA A 241 26.46 36.53 -12.64
N LEU A 242 26.65 35.21 -12.53
CA LEU A 242 27.74 34.50 -13.19
C LEU A 242 27.58 34.44 -14.72
N ARG A 243 26.36 34.37 -15.24
CA ARG A 243 26.10 34.32 -16.69
C ARG A 243 26.33 35.66 -17.39
N GLU A 244 26.18 36.76 -16.66
CA GLU A 244 26.40 38.11 -17.21
C GLU A 244 27.88 38.50 -17.27
N VAL A 245 28.76 37.73 -16.63
CA VAL A 245 30.20 38.01 -16.60
C VAL A 245 30.90 37.37 -17.79
N ASP A 246 31.59 38.19 -18.60
CA ASP A 246 32.55 37.71 -19.58
C ASP A 246 33.96 37.62 -18.96
N PRO A 247 34.49 36.41 -18.72
CA PRO A 247 35.79 36.23 -18.09
C PRO A 247 36.96 36.72 -18.95
N ASN A 248 36.79 36.87 -20.27
CA ASN A 248 37.85 37.33 -21.17
C ASN A 248 37.98 38.86 -21.21
N ALA A 249 37.01 39.58 -20.65
CA ALA A 249 36.98 41.04 -20.60
C ALA A 249 37.43 41.62 -19.24
N LEU A 250 37.71 40.76 -18.26
CA LEU A 250 38.07 41.18 -16.90
C LEU A 250 39.58 41.12 -16.65
N THR A 251 40.12 42.14 -15.97
CA THR A 251 41.48 42.03 -15.42
C THR A 251 41.49 41.14 -14.16
N PRO A 252 42.63 40.50 -13.83
CA PRO A 252 42.72 39.62 -12.67
C PRO A 252 42.30 40.28 -11.34
N LEU A 253 42.53 41.59 -11.18
CA LEU A 253 42.15 42.33 -9.97
C LEU A 253 40.64 42.60 -9.90
N GLU A 254 39.98 42.84 -11.03
CA GLU A 254 38.53 43.04 -11.12
C GLU A 254 37.79 41.74 -10.84
N ALA A 255 38.29 40.61 -11.37
CA ALA A 255 37.73 39.29 -11.08
C ALA A 255 37.76 38.96 -9.57
N LEU A 256 38.87 39.25 -8.88
CA LEU A 256 38.98 39.02 -7.44
C LEU A 256 38.03 39.91 -6.61
N ARG A 257 37.84 41.17 -7.01
CA ARG A 257 36.90 42.09 -6.34
C ARG A 257 35.45 41.62 -6.51
N LEU A 258 35.11 41.18 -7.72
CA LEU A 258 33.77 40.71 -8.07
C LEU A 258 33.39 39.43 -7.29
N LEU A 259 34.36 38.54 -7.05
CA LEU A 259 34.19 37.38 -6.18
C LEU A 259 34.03 37.73 -4.69
N ASP A 260 34.76 38.72 -4.16
CA ASP A 260 34.58 39.19 -2.77
C ASP A 260 33.19 39.81 -2.58
N ASP A 261 32.73 40.60 -3.55
CA ASP A 261 31.40 41.20 -3.54
C ASP A 261 30.30 40.13 -3.57
N TRP A 262 30.39 39.13 -4.44
CA TRP A 262 29.43 38.02 -4.48
C TRP A 262 29.43 37.20 -3.20
N LYS A 263 30.59 36.96 -2.60
CA LYS A 263 30.70 36.25 -1.32
C LYS A 263 30.03 37.04 -0.18
N ARG A 264 30.16 38.37 -0.15
CA ARG A 264 29.47 39.22 0.84
C ARG A 264 27.95 39.27 0.62
N ARG A 265 27.52 39.27 -0.64
CA ARG A 265 26.12 39.49 -1.04
C ARG A 265 25.28 38.21 -1.01
N PHE A 266 25.87 37.06 -1.33
CA PHE A 266 25.18 35.78 -1.49
C PHE A 266 25.66 34.68 -0.53
N GLY A 267 26.74 34.88 0.23
CA GLY A 267 27.37 33.85 1.07
C GLY A 267 26.75 33.61 2.45
N ARG A 268 25.42 33.69 2.60
CA ARG A 268 24.71 33.26 3.82
C ARG A 268 24.14 31.86 3.67
#